data_AF-X0WYZ2-F1
#
_entry.id   AF-X0WYZ2-F1
#
_cell.length_a   1.000
_cell.length_b   1.000
_cell.length_c   1.000
_cell.angle_alpha   90.00
_cell.angle_beta   90.00
_cell.angle_gamma   90.00
#
_symmetry.space_group_name_H-M   'P 1'
#
loop_
_entity.id
_entity.type
_entity.pdbx_description
1 polymer ?
#
loop_
_entity_poly.entity_id
_entity_poly.type
_entity_poly.pdbx_seq_one_letter_code
_entity_poly.pdbx_strand_id
1 'polypeptide(L)'
;AIGHIPPEAIEEVAEFTHSTGNDVWGVASFYTNFRITPPGKHVVEVCWGPSCHLLGASAILQEVLDSLELAGEGETRDKNITFKYNTCLGACAQAPVVSVDHQLIGRVTPEAVRRRVEELRNGRADDVGK
;
A
#
# COMPACT_ATOMS: atom_id res chain seq x y z
N ALA A 1 11.25 -11.12 3.39
CA ALA A 1 11.18 -10.15 4.50
C ALA A 1 9.80 -10.24 5.16
N ILE A 2 9.67 -9.97 6.47
CA ILE A 2 8.43 -10.15 7.25
C ILE A 2 7.37 -9.04 7.10
N GLY A 3 7.68 -7.97 6.33
CA GLY A 3 6.70 -6.96 5.88
C GLY A 3 6.15 -6.00 6.94
N HIS A 4 6.59 -6.13 8.20
CA HIS A 4 6.25 -5.26 9.33
C HIS A 4 7.41 -5.25 10.34
N ILE A 5 7.35 -4.32 11.29
CA ILE A 5 8.29 -4.16 12.41
C ILE A 5 7.68 -4.87 13.62
N PRO A 6 8.20 -6.04 14.03
CA PRO A 6 7.74 -6.70 15.23
C PRO A 6 8.26 -5.97 16.48
N PRO A 7 7.60 -6.09 17.65
CA PRO A 7 8.00 -5.40 18.87
C PRO A 7 9.47 -5.65 19.26
N GLU A 8 9.95 -6.88 19.05
CA GLU A 8 11.33 -7.28 19.36
C GLU A 8 12.35 -6.48 18.52
N ALA A 9 12.01 -6.16 17.26
CA ALA A 9 12.89 -5.34 16.41
C ALA A 9 12.99 -3.89 16.89
N ILE A 10 11.99 -3.38 17.61
CA ILE A 10 12.02 -2.03 18.20
C ILE A 10 13.02 -2.01 19.36
N GLU A 11 13.03 -3.07 20.18
CA GLU A 11 13.99 -3.23 21.28
C GLU A 11 15.42 -3.38 20.75
N GLU A 12 15.63 -4.24 19.75
CA GLU A 12 16.95 -4.43 19.11
C GLU A 12 17.52 -3.13 18.53
N VAL A 13 16.69 -2.34 17.85
CA VAL A 13 17.11 -1.05 17.29
C VAL A 13 17.43 -0.05 18.39
N ALA A 14 16.63 -0.02 19.47
CA ALA A 14 16.87 0.89 20.60
C ALA A 14 18.21 0.59 21.29
N GLU A 15 18.53 -0.69 21.50
CA GLU A 15 19.82 -1.12 22.02
C GLU A 15 20.97 -0.72 21.10
N PHE A 16 20.83 -0.98 19.79
CA PHE A 16 21.85 -0.66 18.79
C PHE A 16 22.13 0.83 18.66
N THR A 17 21.10 1.68 18.77
CA THR A 17 21.24 3.15 18.62
C THR A 17 21.47 3.87 19.95
N HIS A 18 21.62 3.15 21.06
CA HIS A 18 21.69 3.73 22.42
C HIS A 18 20.55 4.71 22.71
N SER A 19 19.34 4.38 22.26
CA SER A 19 18.11 5.18 22.40
C SER A 19 17.09 4.43 23.25
N THR A 20 15.97 5.07 23.61
CA THR A 20 14.88 4.35 24.29
C THR A 20 13.96 3.66 23.29
N GLY A 21 13.27 2.59 23.70
CA GLY A 21 12.22 1.97 22.87
C GLY A 21 11.12 2.97 22.48
N ASN A 22 10.85 3.97 23.32
CA ASN A 22 9.91 5.04 23.01
C ASN A 22 10.40 5.97 21.89
N ASP A 23 11.70 6.26 21.81
CA ASP A 23 12.26 7.07 20.72
C ASP A 23 12.12 6.34 19.38
N VAL A 24 12.46 5.05 19.38
CA VAL A 24 12.32 4.19 18.18
C VAL A 24 10.85 4.04 17.80
N TRP A 25 9.96 3.80 18.77
CA TRP A 25 8.52 3.76 18.55
C TRP A 25 8.00 5.08 17.99
N GLY A 26 8.49 6.21 18.48
CA GLY A 26 8.17 7.54 17.99
C GLY A 26 8.48 7.67 16.50
N VAL A 27 9.65 7.23 16.06
CA VAL A 27 10.03 7.22 14.63
C VAL A 27 9.18 6.23 13.83
N ALA A 28 9.01 5.01 14.34
CA ALA A 28 8.27 3.94 13.66
C ALA A 28 6.79 4.26 13.47
N SER A 29 6.16 4.93 14.43
CA SER A 29 4.76 5.36 14.36
C SER A 29 4.56 6.67 13.58
N PHE A 30 5.61 7.49 13.45
CA PHE A 30 5.53 8.76 12.72
C PHE A 30 5.49 8.57 11.20
N TYR A 31 6.32 7.66 10.65
CA TYR A 31 6.36 7.42 9.21
C TYR A 31 5.36 6.34 8.80
N THR A 32 4.36 6.71 7.99
CA THR A 32 3.29 5.82 7.49
C THR A 32 3.77 4.64 6.63
N ASN A 33 5.01 4.72 6.13
CA ASN A 33 5.65 3.63 5.41
C ASN A 33 6.03 2.46 6.33
N PHE A 34 6.35 2.74 7.59
CA PHE A 34 6.57 1.69 8.58
C PHE A 34 5.23 1.08 9.01
N ARG A 35 5.24 -0.25 9.17
CA ARG A 35 4.06 -1.00 9.60
C ARG A 35 4.41 -1.77 10.84
N ILE A 36 3.53 -1.74 11.82
CA ILE A 36 3.67 -2.50 13.07
C ILE A 36 2.69 -3.68 13.10
N THR A 37 1.73 -3.68 12.18
CA THR A 37 0.82 -4.80 11.92
C THR A 37 1.29 -5.57 10.68
N PRO A 38 1.12 -6.90 10.67
CA PRO A 38 1.50 -7.72 9.52
C PRO A 38 0.64 -7.34 8.30
N PRO A 39 1.26 -7.13 7.12
CA PRO A 39 0.52 -6.87 5.89
C PRO A 39 -0.27 -8.12 5.46
N GLY A 40 -1.27 -7.89 4.60
CA GLY A 40 -1.83 -8.99 3.82
C GLY A 40 -0.83 -9.55 2.82
N LYS A 41 -1.19 -10.66 2.17
CA LYS A 41 -0.37 -11.30 1.14
C LYS A 41 -0.01 -10.34 -0.01
N HIS A 42 -0.94 -9.45 -0.36
CA HIS A 42 -0.79 -8.44 -1.41
C HIS A 42 -0.96 -7.04 -0.83
N VAL A 43 -0.23 -6.07 -1.36
CA VAL A 43 -0.36 -4.64 -1.01
C VAL A 43 -0.75 -3.86 -2.25
N VAL A 44 -1.88 -3.15 -2.17
CA VAL A 44 -2.40 -2.27 -3.22
C VAL A 44 -2.34 -0.83 -2.71
N GLU A 45 -1.69 0.05 -3.46
CA GLU A 45 -1.57 1.46 -3.11
C GLU A 45 -2.05 2.35 -4.26
N VAL A 46 -2.92 3.31 -3.99
CA VAL A 46 -3.39 4.28 -5.00
C VAL A 46 -2.71 5.62 -4.75
N CYS A 47 -2.11 6.20 -5.79
CA CYS A 47 -1.49 7.51 -5.71
C CYS A 47 -2.55 8.62 -5.58
N TRP A 48 -2.46 9.42 -4.52
CA TRP A 48 -3.28 10.60 -4.27
C TRP A 48 -2.51 11.91 -4.47
N GLY A 49 -1.36 11.87 -5.15
CA GLY A 49 -0.59 13.07 -5.47
C GLY A 49 -1.35 14.02 -6.41
N PRO A 50 -1.00 15.32 -6.45
CA PRO A 50 -1.76 16.32 -7.20
C PRO A 50 -2.01 15.96 -8.67
N SER A 51 -0.99 15.43 -9.37
CA SER A 51 -1.14 15.01 -10.77
C SER A 51 -2.12 13.84 -10.94
N CYS A 52 -2.09 12.86 -10.04
CA CYS A 52 -3.03 11.72 -10.07
C CYS A 52 -4.45 12.16 -9.70
N HIS A 53 -4.57 13.04 -8.71
CA HIS A 53 -5.85 13.61 -8.29
C HIS A 53 -6.54 14.36 -9.45
N LEU A 54 -5.81 15.24 -10.15
CA LEU A 54 -6.32 15.99 -11.31
C LEU A 54 -6.72 15.07 -12.48
N LEU A 55 -6.06 13.92 -12.63
CA LEU A 55 -6.31 12.96 -13.71
C LEU A 55 -7.31 11.85 -13.34
N GLY A 56 -8.04 12.00 -12.22
CA GLY A 56 -9.16 11.13 -11.89
C GLY A 56 -8.86 9.97 -10.93
N ALA A 57 -7.79 10.06 -10.13
CA ALA A 57 -7.50 9.04 -9.11
C ALA A 57 -8.63 8.83 -8.09
N SER A 58 -9.52 9.81 -7.90
CA SER A 58 -10.75 9.66 -7.07
C SER A 58 -11.63 8.50 -7.51
N ALA A 59 -11.84 8.34 -8.82
CA ALA A 59 -12.66 7.24 -9.34
C ALA A 59 -11.96 5.89 -9.12
N ILE A 60 -10.64 5.84 -9.35
CA ILE A 60 -9.82 4.64 -9.13
C ILE A 60 -9.84 4.24 -7.64
N LEU A 61 -9.73 5.21 -6.75
CA LEU A 61 -9.72 4.99 -5.31
C LEU A 61 -11.05 4.43 -4.81
N GLN A 62 -12.17 5.02 -5.23
CA GLN A 62 -13.50 4.51 -4.90
C GLN A 62 -13.70 3.08 -5.43
N GLU A 63 -13.28 2.85 -6.68
CA GLU A 63 -13.38 1.53 -7.31
C GLU A 63 -12.60 0.45 -6.56
N VAL A 64 -11.39 0.76 -6.07
CA VAL A 64 -10.61 -0.17 -5.25
C VAL A 64 -11.29 -0.41 -3.89
N LEU A 65 -11.78 0.64 -3.23
CA LEU A 65 -12.47 0.52 -1.94
C LEU A 65 -13.72 -0.35 -2.05
N ASP A 66 -14.55 -0.11 -3.07
CA ASP A 66 -15.75 -0.90 -3.34
C ASP A 66 -15.40 -2.36 -3.65
N SER A 67 -14.38 -2.59 -4.48
CA SER A 67 -13.90 -3.93 -4.86
C SER A 67 -13.32 -4.72 -3.67
N LEU A 68 -12.76 -4.03 -2.68
CA LEU A 68 -12.18 -4.63 -1.47
C LEU A 68 -13.15 -4.65 -0.27
N GLU A 69 -14.33 -4.04 -0.42
CA GLU A 69 -15.32 -3.88 0.65
C GLU A 69 -14.74 -3.13 1.87
N LEU A 70 -13.93 -2.10 1.60
CA LEU A 70 -13.26 -1.26 2.59
C LEU A 70 -13.84 0.16 2.60
N ALA A 71 -13.88 0.80 3.77
CA ALA A 71 -14.26 2.21 3.90
C ALA A 71 -13.07 3.18 3.81
N GLY A 72 -11.84 2.66 3.81
CA GLY A 72 -10.60 3.42 3.80
C GLY A 72 -9.38 2.50 3.75
N GLU A 73 -8.20 3.00 4.16
CA GLU A 73 -7.01 2.16 4.31
C GLU A 73 -7.24 1.01 5.29
N GLY A 74 -6.58 -0.11 5.03
CA GLY A 74 -6.63 -1.27 5.93
C GLY A 74 -6.51 -2.58 5.18
N GLU A 75 -6.86 -3.65 5.89
CA GLU A 75 -6.79 -5.01 5.39
C GLU A 75 -8.19 -5.57 5.11
N THR A 76 -8.29 -6.37 4.05
CA THR A 76 -9.50 -7.15 3.78
C THR A 76 -9.76 -8.14 4.92
N ARG A 77 -11.01 -8.58 5.08
CA ARG A 77 -11.44 -9.48 6.18
C ARG A 77 -10.67 -10.81 6.22
N ASP A 78 -10.28 -11.30 5.05
CA ASP A 78 -9.50 -12.53 4.86
C ASP A 78 -7.98 -12.31 5.05
N LYS A 79 -7.54 -11.07 5.31
CA LYS A 79 -6.14 -10.66 5.43
C LYS A 79 -5.28 -10.97 4.20
N ASN A 80 -5.90 -11.13 3.03
CA ASN A 80 -5.15 -11.38 1.79
C ASN A 80 -4.64 -10.09 1.14
N ILE A 81 -5.37 -8.98 1.25
CA ILE A 81 -5.02 -7.72 0.60
C ILE A 81 -4.95 -6.60 1.66
N THR A 82 -3.87 -5.82 1.64
CA THR A 82 -3.81 -4.51 2.27
C THR A 82 -4.04 -3.44 1.21
N PHE A 83 -4.93 -2.49 1.50
CA PHE A 83 -5.07 -1.24 0.77
C PHE A 83 -4.44 -0.06 1.52
N LYS A 84 -3.74 0.81 0.80
CA LYS A 84 -3.20 2.08 1.30
C LYS A 84 -3.39 3.23 0.31
N TYR A 85 -3.47 4.43 0.85
CA TYR A 85 -3.22 5.65 0.09
C TYR A 85 -1.71 5.89 0.03
N ASN A 86 -1.25 6.37 -1.12
CA ASN A 86 0.13 6.82 -1.25
C ASN A 86 0.15 8.25 -1.78
N THR A 87 0.82 9.16 -1.07
CA THR A 87 0.87 10.58 -1.48
C THR A 87 1.64 10.76 -2.78
N CYS A 88 2.68 9.96 -3.06
CA CYS A 88 3.45 10.07 -4.29
C CYS A 88 4.20 8.77 -4.62
N LEU A 89 3.91 8.20 -5.78
CA LEU A 89 4.62 7.05 -6.35
C LEU A 89 5.76 7.45 -7.31
N GLY A 90 6.09 8.74 -7.43
CA GLY A 90 7.20 9.23 -8.24
C GLY A 90 7.05 9.10 -9.76
N ALA A 91 5.92 8.58 -10.26
CA ALA A 91 5.69 8.31 -11.68
C ALA A 91 4.65 9.26 -12.32
N CYS A 92 4.73 10.56 -12.01
CA CYS A 92 3.73 11.55 -12.43
C CYS A 92 3.49 11.61 -13.96
N ALA A 93 4.51 11.30 -14.77
CA ALA A 93 4.39 11.24 -16.24
C ALA A 93 3.46 10.11 -16.73
N GLN A 94 3.12 9.16 -15.86
CA GLN A 94 2.25 8.02 -16.13
C GLN A 94 0.96 8.10 -15.30
N ALA A 95 0.61 9.26 -14.74
CA ALA A 95 -0.58 9.39 -13.92
C ALA A 95 -1.88 9.10 -14.71
N PRO A 96 -2.92 8.54 -14.06
CA PRO A 96 -2.96 8.06 -12.67
C PRO A 96 -2.14 6.78 -12.43
N VAL A 97 -1.54 6.66 -11.24
CA VAL A 97 -0.63 5.56 -10.87
C VAL A 97 -1.15 4.76 -9.68
N VAL A 98 -1.05 3.45 -9.76
CA VAL A 98 -1.31 2.48 -8.68
C VAL A 98 -0.07 1.62 -8.49
N SER A 99 0.18 1.14 -7.28
CA SER A 99 1.20 0.15 -6.94
C SER A 99 0.50 -1.14 -6.52
N VAL A 100 0.95 -2.27 -7.05
CA VAL A 100 0.54 -3.61 -6.58
C VAL A 100 1.82 -4.37 -6.27
N ASP A 101 2.02 -4.76 -5.01
CA ASP A 101 3.23 -5.45 -4.55
C ASP A 101 4.53 -4.75 -5.00
N HIS A 102 4.55 -3.41 -4.87
CA HIS A 102 5.62 -2.50 -5.30
C HIS A 102 5.82 -2.38 -6.83
N GLN A 103 4.98 -2.99 -7.64
CA GLN A 103 4.99 -2.79 -9.09
C GLN A 103 4.09 -1.63 -9.48
N LEU A 104 4.68 -0.63 -10.15
CA LEU A 104 3.96 0.57 -10.59
C LEU A 104 3.18 0.28 -11.87
N ILE A 105 1.89 0.61 -11.85
CA ILE A 105 0.99 0.55 -12.99
C ILE A 105 0.55 1.98 -13.28
N GLY A 106 0.86 2.46 -14.48
CA GLY A 106 0.53 3.81 -14.95
C GLY A 106 -0.64 3.83 -15.91
N ARG A 107 -1.19 5.03 -16.14
CA ARG A 107 -2.37 5.30 -17.00
C ARG A 107 -3.55 4.41 -16.63
N VAL A 108 -3.73 4.19 -15.34
CA VAL A 108 -4.71 3.26 -14.79
C VAL A 108 -6.12 3.82 -14.99
N THR A 109 -7.06 2.95 -15.38
CA THR A 109 -8.49 3.25 -15.38
C THR A 109 -9.20 2.49 -14.25
N PRO A 110 -10.40 2.93 -13.81
CA PRO A 110 -11.20 2.21 -12.82
C PRO A 110 -11.44 0.73 -13.21
N GLU A 111 -11.76 0.45 -14.47
CA GLU A 111 -12.02 -0.91 -14.94
C GLU A 111 -10.76 -1.78 -14.89
N ALA A 112 -9.61 -1.20 -15.24
CA ALA A 112 -8.33 -1.89 -15.18
C ALA A 112 -7.92 -2.23 -13.74
N VAL A 113 -8.12 -1.31 -12.79
CA VAL A 113 -7.81 -1.55 -11.38
C VAL A 113 -8.76 -2.56 -10.75
N ARG A 114 -10.06 -2.50 -11.06
CA ARG A 114 -11.07 -3.47 -10.60
C ARG A 114 -10.66 -4.88 -11.01
N ARG A 115 -10.39 -5.09 -12.30
CA ARG A 115 -9.96 -6.39 -12.82
C ARG A 115 -8.70 -6.88 -12.11
N ARG A 116 -7.72 -6.00 -11.90
CA ARG A 116 -6.47 -6.37 -11.21
C ARG A 116 -6.71 -6.78 -9.76
N VAL A 117 -7.58 -6.07 -9.04
CA VAL A 117 -7.95 -6.42 -7.66
C VAL A 117 -8.69 -7.77 -7.60
N GLU A 118 -9.60 -8.02 -8.54
CA GLU A 118 -10.31 -9.30 -8.63
C GLU A 118 -9.37 -10.47 -8.96
N GLU A 119 -8.38 -10.27 -9.83
CA GLU A 119 -7.32 -11.24 -10.11
C GLU A 119 -6.55 -11.63 -8.84
N LEU A 120 -6.17 -10.64 -8.01
CA LEU A 120 -5.50 -10.86 -6.73
C LEU A 120 -6.40 -11.64 -5.75
N ARG A 121 -7.69 -11.28 -5.64
CA ARG A 121 -8.66 -12.01 -4.79
C ARG A 121 -8.81 -13.48 -5.21
N ASN A 122 -8.76 -13.76 -6.52
CA ASN A 122 -8.90 -15.10 -7.08
C ASN A 122 -7.58 -15.89 -7.14
N GLY A 123 -6.47 -15.33 -6.66
CA GLY A 123 -5.16 -15.99 -6.64
C GLY A 123 -4.48 -16.11 -8.01
N ARG A 124 -4.94 -15.36 -9.03
CA ARG A 124 -4.29 -15.26 -10.35
C ARG A 124 -3.41 -14.02 -10.39
N ALA A 125 -2.35 -14.02 -9.58
CA ALA A 125 -1.33 -12.99 -9.69
C ALA A 125 -0.41 -13.35 -10.87
N ASP A 126 -0.83 -13.03 -12.10
CA ASP A 126 0.06 -13.13 -13.25
C ASP A 126 1.19 -12.11 -13.09
N ASP A 127 2.42 -12.57 -13.34
CA ASP A 127 3.66 -11.79 -13.40
C ASP A 127 3.52 -10.73 -14.51
N VAL A 128 3.22 -9.48 -14.16
CA VAL A 128 3.14 -8.39 -15.14
C VAL A 128 4.21 -7.35 -14.83
N GLY A 129 5.37 -7.56 -15.46
CA GLY A 129 6.50 -6.64 -15.39
C GLY A 129 7.69 -7.12 -16.22
N LYS A 130 7.49 -7.26 -17.54
CA LYS A 130 8.56 -7.25 -18.55
C LYS A 130 8.31 -6.14 -19.54
#